data_AF-A0A930YPL7-F1
#
_entry.id   AF-A0A930YPL7-F1
#
_cell.length_a   1.000
_cell.length_b   1.000
_cell.length_c   1.000
_cell.angle_alpha   90.00
_cell.angle_beta   90.00
_cell.angle_gamma   90.00
#
_symmetry.space_group_name_H-M   'P 1'
#
loop_
_entity.id
_entity.type
_entity.pdbx_description
1 polymer ?
#
loop_
_entity_poly.entity_id
_entity_poly.type
_entity_poly.pdbx_seq_one_letter_code
_entity_poly.pdbx_strand_id
1 'polypeptide(L)'
;MTFLKHNHVSLRQLSDKTLAFLVSLLLVFVLAAPFAPATTALAENTSSNKSSVTDEPKLTEATTAIVTDAQGNVLWSKNPDQELPMASITKVMTAIVALDSGVNLDEPCEITVPDLEEGSQV
;
A
#
# COMPACT_ATOMS: atom_id res chain seq x y z
N MET A 1 39.83 6.48 -3.26
CA MET A 1 40.54 7.26 -2.22
C MET A 1 39.74 8.54 -1.98
N THR A 2 38.79 8.51 -1.03
CA THR A 2 38.94 9.06 0.33
C THR A 2 38.27 10.44 0.41
N PHE A 3 36.99 10.49 0.76
CA PHE A 3 36.44 10.97 2.05
C PHE A 3 36.37 12.50 2.21
N LEU A 4 35.12 12.96 2.35
CA LEU A 4 34.63 14.10 3.14
C LEU A 4 35.57 15.29 3.34
N LYS A 5 35.20 16.45 2.74
CA LYS A 5 35.40 17.71 3.45
C LYS A 5 34.30 18.76 3.20
N HIS A 6 33.29 18.68 4.07
CA HIS A 6 32.67 19.81 4.76
C HIS A 6 31.96 20.91 3.93
N ASN A 7 30.63 20.79 3.92
CA ASN A 7 29.67 21.89 3.75
C ASN A 7 29.83 22.90 4.90
N HIS A 8 30.75 23.86 4.75
CA HIS A 8 30.78 25.06 5.57
C HIS A 8 30.15 26.20 4.77
N VAL A 9 28.83 26.32 4.86
CA VAL A 9 28.11 27.54 4.47
C VAL A 9 28.75 28.69 5.24
N SER A 10 29.43 29.58 4.52
CA SER A 10 30.11 30.74 5.09
C SER A 10 29.09 31.67 5.75
N LEU A 11 29.08 31.71 7.09
CA LEU A 11 28.25 32.55 7.97
C LEU A 11 28.55 34.06 7.87
N ARG A 12 29.13 34.53 6.75
CA ARG A 12 29.53 35.93 6.52
C ARG A 12 28.80 36.60 5.34
N GLN A 13 27.82 35.91 4.75
CA GLN A 13 27.02 36.41 3.62
C GLN A 13 25.54 36.68 4.00
N LEU A 14 25.25 36.80 5.29
CA LEU A 14 23.91 37.12 5.77
C LEU A 14 23.75 38.65 5.78
N SER A 15 23.30 39.21 4.65
CA SER A 15 22.97 40.64 4.56
C SER A 15 21.85 41.01 5.54
N ASP A 16 21.83 42.26 6.04
CA ASP A 16 20.87 42.76 7.06
C ASP A 16 19.41 42.44 6.73
N LYS A 17 19.09 42.36 5.44
CA LYS A 17 17.76 42.01 4.91
C LYS A 17 17.35 40.57 5.22
N THR A 18 18.31 39.64 5.21
CA THR A 18 18.08 38.22 5.55
C THR A 18 17.91 38.04 7.06
N LEU A 19 18.64 38.80 7.87
CA LEU A 19 18.44 38.80 9.33
C LEU A 19 17.06 39.35 9.69
N ALA A 20 16.63 40.45 9.05
CA ALA A 20 15.29 41.00 9.24
C ALA A 20 14.19 39.99 8.81
N PHE A 21 14.39 39.26 7.71
CA PHE A 21 13.48 38.20 7.29
C PHE A 21 13.40 37.04 8.30
N LEU A 22 14.54 36.59 8.84
CA LEU A 22 14.57 35.52 9.84
C LEU A 22 13.95 35.95 11.18
N VAL A 23 14.19 37.18 11.62
CA VAL A 23 13.56 37.73 12.84
C VAL A 23 12.05 37.88 12.65
N SER A 24 11.60 38.35 11.49
CA SER A 24 10.17 38.41 11.17
C SER A 24 9.52 37.03 11.12
N LEU A 25 10.20 36.04 10.55
CA LEU A 25 9.71 34.66 10.51
C LEU A 25 9.62 34.04 11.92
N LEU A 26 10.61 34.30 12.77
CA LEU A 26 10.63 33.84 14.16
C LEU A 26 9.55 34.53 15.00
N LEU A 27 9.33 35.83 14.81
CA LEU A 27 8.30 36.59 15.53
C LEU A 27 6.88 36.13 15.18
N VAL A 28 6.62 35.80 13.91
CA VAL A 28 5.33 35.20 13.49
C VAL A 28 5.13 33.81 14.08
N PHE A 29 6.19 32.99 14.14
CA PHE A 29 6.12 31.63 14.70
C PHE A 29 5.84 31.63 16.21
N VAL A 30 6.39 32.60 16.96
CA VAL A 30 6.15 32.76 18.41
C VAL A 30 4.71 33.17 18.74
N LEU A 31 4.02 33.87 17.82
CA LEU A 31 2.65 34.33 18.05
C LEU A 31 1.57 33.28 17.69
N ALA A 32 1.94 32.14 17.11
CA ALA A 32 1.04 31.11 16.63
C ALA A 32 1.14 29.76 17.37
N ALA A 33 1.53 29.77 18.66
CA ALA A 33 1.48 28.56 19.49
C ALA A 33 0.03 28.31 19.97
N PRO A 34 -0.56 27.13 19.71
CA PRO A 34 -1.91 26.80 20.16
C PRO A 34 -1.94 26.60 21.69
N PHE A 35 -2.95 27.22 22.30
CA PHE A 35 -3.34 27.07 23.69
C PHE A 35 -3.79 25.63 23.96
N ALA A 36 -3.09 24.91 24.84
CA ALA A 36 -3.48 23.58 25.32
C ALA A 36 -4.04 23.67 26.75
N PRO A 37 -5.21 23.05 27.03
CA PRO A 37 -5.51 22.57 28.37
C PRO A 37 -5.52 21.04 28.40
N ALA A 38 -4.84 20.50 29.42
CA ALA A 38 -4.73 19.09 29.78
C ALA A 38 -6.06 18.49 30.26
N THR A 39 -6.28 17.16 30.06
CA THR A 39 -6.98 16.27 31.02
C THR A 39 -6.97 14.78 30.62
N THR A 40 -6.62 13.97 31.63
CA THR A 40 -6.77 12.51 31.88
C THR A 40 -6.18 11.49 30.90
N ALA A 41 -5.09 10.88 31.38
CA ALA A 41 -4.71 9.52 31.08
C ALA A 41 -5.81 8.52 31.48
N LEU A 42 -6.20 7.66 30.54
CA LEU A 42 -6.72 6.34 30.86
C LEU A 42 -5.71 5.35 30.31
N ALA A 43 -5.02 4.66 31.23
CA ALA A 43 -4.24 3.50 30.91
C ALA A 43 -5.21 2.33 30.67
N GLU A 44 -5.26 1.82 29.45
CA GLU A 44 -5.61 0.42 29.22
C GLU A 44 -4.35 -0.27 28.69
N ASN A 45 -3.61 -0.81 29.65
CA ASN A 45 -2.49 -1.70 29.41
C ASN A 45 -3.01 -3.13 29.53
N THR A 46 -2.33 -4.07 28.86
CA THR A 46 -2.44 -5.55 28.98
C THR A 46 -3.28 -6.17 27.86
N SER A 47 -2.74 -6.51 26.70
CA SER A 47 -1.66 -7.50 26.47
C SER A 47 -2.01 -8.89 26.99
N SER A 48 -2.57 -9.75 26.14
CA SER A 48 -2.46 -11.23 26.14
C SER A 48 -3.59 -11.75 25.24
N ASN A 49 -3.32 -12.37 24.10
CA ASN A 49 -2.47 -13.54 23.97
C ASN A 49 -1.90 -13.58 22.55
N LYS A 50 -0.75 -12.93 22.33
CA LYS A 50 0.14 -13.36 21.25
C LYS A 50 0.75 -14.67 21.72
N SER A 51 -0.04 -15.74 21.65
CA SER A 51 0.47 -17.09 21.71
C SER A 51 1.46 -17.19 20.57
N SER A 52 2.73 -17.09 20.89
CA SER A 52 3.85 -17.31 20.01
C SER A 52 3.85 -18.78 19.61
N VAL A 53 2.92 -19.15 18.75
CA VAL A 53 3.16 -20.16 17.73
C VAL A 53 3.62 -19.35 16.53
N THR A 54 4.91 -19.03 16.51
CA THR A 54 5.55 -18.32 15.40
C THR A 54 5.79 -19.31 14.25
N ASP A 55 4.73 -19.97 13.80
CA ASP A 55 4.75 -20.65 12.51
C ASP A 55 4.17 -19.67 11.50
N GLU A 56 5.04 -18.77 11.03
CA GLU A 56 4.72 -17.96 9.86
C GLU A 56 4.44 -18.89 8.68
N PRO A 57 3.41 -18.62 7.85
CA PRO A 57 3.12 -19.43 6.68
C PRO A 57 4.35 -19.53 5.78
N LYS A 58 4.91 -20.74 5.69
CA LYS A 58 6.03 -21.01 4.79
C LYS A 58 5.49 -21.33 3.40
N LEU A 59 5.80 -20.47 2.43
CA LEU A 59 5.58 -20.80 1.02
C LEU A 59 6.65 -21.79 0.55
N THR A 60 6.24 -22.89 -0.06
CA THR A 60 7.16 -23.87 -0.67
C THR A 60 7.55 -23.42 -2.07
N GLU A 61 6.57 -23.26 -2.96
CA GLU A 61 6.79 -22.96 -4.39
C GLU A 61 6.35 -21.55 -4.79
N ALA A 62 5.39 -20.97 -4.07
CA ALA A 62 4.84 -19.67 -4.41
C ALA A 62 5.83 -18.53 -4.12
N THR A 63 5.96 -17.60 -5.06
CA THR A 63 6.79 -16.39 -4.94
C THR A 63 6.07 -15.27 -4.19
N THR A 64 4.75 -15.18 -4.36
CA THR A 64 3.87 -14.16 -3.78
C THR A 64 2.64 -14.82 -3.16
N ALA A 65 2.08 -14.20 -2.12
CA ALA A 65 0.82 -14.62 -1.52
C ALA A 65 0.24 -13.51 -0.61
N ILE A 66 -1.08 -13.52 -0.44
CA ILE A 66 -1.80 -12.65 0.48
C ILE A 66 -2.95 -13.43 1.12
N VAL A 67 -3.21 -13.18 2.40
CA VAL A 67 -4.32 -13.74 3.16
C VAL A 67 -5.07 -12.60 3.81
N THR A 68 -6.37 -12.53 3.54
CA THR A 68 -7.28 -11.52 4.09
C THR A 68 -8.46 -12.16 4.81
N ASP A 69 -9.04 -11.47 5.77
CA ASP A 69 -10.36 -11.82 6.29
C ASP A 69 -11.49 -11.36 5.34
N ALA A 70 -12.75 -11.63 5.72
CA ALA A 70 -13.92 -11.25 4.93
C ALA A 70 -14.17 -9.73 4.90
N GLN A 71 -13.58 -8.99 5.83
CA GLN A 71 -13.65 -7.53 5.91
C GLN A 71 -12.55 -6.85 5.07
N GLY A 72 -11.63 -7.63 4.50
CA GLY A 72 -10.51 -7.15 3.70
C GLY A 72 -9.26 -6.79 4.53
N ASN A 73 -9.22 -7.12 5.81
CA ASN A 73 -8.01 -6.90 6.61
C ASN A 73 -6.95 -7.93 6.22
N VAL A 74 -5.73 -7.47 5.93
CA VAL A 74 -4.61 -8.35 5.60
C VAL A 74 -4.09 -9.02 6.87
N LEU A 75 -4.20 -10.33 6.93
CA LEU A 75 -3.72 -11.15 8.05
C LEU A 75 -2.25 -11.54 7.85
N TRP A 76 -1.83 -11.75 6.61
CA TRP A 76 -0.45 -12.05 6.24
C TRP A 76 -0.23 -11.81 4.73
N SER A 77 1.00 -11.47 4.33
CA SER A 77 1.35 -11.27 2.93
C SER A 77 2.84 -11.46 2.67
N LYS A 78 3.20 -11.89 1.45
CA LYS A 78 4.56 -11.90 0.92
C LYS A 78 4.55 -11.37 -0.50
N ASN A 79 5.26 -10.24 -0.72
CA ASN A 79 5.36 -9.56 -2.02
C ASN A 79 3.99 -9.37 -2.73
N PRO A 80 2.95 -8.85 -2.05
CA PRO A 80 1.59 -8.84 -2.60
C PRO A 80 1.44 -7.99 -3.88
N ASP A 81 2.23 -6.94 -4.03
CA ASP A 81 2.15 -6.00 -5.16
C ASP A 81 3.10 -6.35 -6.32
N GLN A 82 3.76 -7.51 -6.27
CA GLN A 82 4.66 -7.93 -7.34
C GLN A 82 3.88 -8.37 -8.57
N GLU A 83 4.12 -7.72 -9.71
CA GLU A 83 3.51 -8.07 -10.99
C GLU A 83 4.00 -9.42 -11.52
N LEU A 84 3.07 -10.32 -11.82
CA LEU A 84 3.32 -11.67 -12.34
C LEU A 84 2.24 -12.06 -13.37
N PRO A 85 2.55 -12.96 -14.32
CA PRO A 85 1.53 -13.54 -15.19
C PRO A 85 0.47 -14.30 -14.36
N MET A 86 -0.78 -13.85 -14.43
CA MET A 86 -1.89 -14.40 -13.63
C MET A 86 -2.45 -15.74 -14.18
N ALA A 87 -2.08 -16.12 -15.41
CA ALA A 87 -2.61 -17.28 -16.12
C ALA A 87 -4.15 -17.34 -16.04
N SER A 88 -4.73 -18.48 -15.67
CA SER A 88 -6.19 -18.65 -15.63
C SER A 88 -6.89 -17.88 -14.52
N ILE A 89 -6.19 -17.23 -13.57
CA ILE A 89 -6.83 -16.32 -12.59
C ILE A 89 -7.50 -15.14 -13.31
N THR A 90 -7.00 -14.75 -14.49
CA THR A 90 -7.63 -13.74 -15.35
C THR A 90 -9.11 -14.05 -15.65
N LYS A 91 -9.51 -15.33 -15.66
CA LYS A 91 -10.91 -15.73 -15.88
C LYS A 91 -11.86 -15.23 -14.80
N VAL A 92 -11.38 -14.90 -13.59
CA VAL A 92 -12.20 -14.27 -12.54
C VAL A 92 -12.70 -12.92 -13.01
N MET A 93 -11.83 -12.08 -13.59
CA MET A 93 -12.23 -10.79 -14.15
C MET A 93 -13.14 -10.97 -15.37
N THR A 94 -12.83 -11.93 -16.25
CA THR A 94 -13.69 -12.24 -17.40
C THR A 94 -15.10 -12.65 -16.96
N ALA A 95 -15.22 -13.46 -15.90
CA ALA A 95 -16.51 -13.85 -15.34
C ALA A 95 -17.26 -12.64 -14.77
N ILE A 96 -16.59 -11.76 -14.03
CA ILE A 96 -17.18 -10.51 -13.53
C ILE A 96 -17.72 -9.68 -14.70
N VAL A 97 -16.94 -9.46 -15.76
CA VAL A 97 -17.37 -8.71 -16.96
C VAL A 97 -18.57 -9.38 -17.64
N ALA A 98 -18.59 -10.71 -17.74
CA ALA A 98 -19.72 -11.43 -18.31
C ALA A 98 -20.99 -11.28 -17.47
N LEU A 99 -20.89 -11.39 -16.14
CA LEU A 99 -22.02 -11.21 -15.22
C LEU A 99 -22.55 -9.77 -15.22
N ASP A 100 -21.65 -8.78 -15.27
CA ASP A 100 -21.99 -7.36 -15.32
C ASP A 100 -22.59 -6.94 -16.67
N SER A 101 -22.46 -7.76 -17.72
CA SER A 101 -23.02 -7.47 -19.04
C SER A 101 -24.55 -7.44 -19.08
N GLY A 102 -25.21 -8.03 -18.08
CA GLY A 102 -26.67 -8.17 -18.04
C GLY A 102 -27.23 -9.20 -19.02
N VAL A 103 -26.38 -10.03 -19.64
CA VAL A 103 -26.81 -11.16 -20.47
C VAL A 103 -27.63 -12.15 -19.64
N ASN A 104 -28.65 -12.75 -20.26
CA ASN A 104 -29.40 -13.82 -19.61
C ASN A 104 -28.53 -15.09 -19.57
N LEU A 105 -28.18 -15.55 -18.36
CA LEU A 105 -27.34 -16.73 -18.18
C LEU A 105 -28.03 -18.05 -18.57
N ASP A 106 -29.36 -18.05 -18.66
CA ASP A 106 -30.16 -19.20 -19.12
C ASP A 106 -30.34 -19.20 -20.65
N GLU A 107 -29.95 -18.13 -21.34
CA GLU A 107 -30.02 -18.05 -22.79
C GLU A 107 -28.90 -18.89 -23.43
N PRO A 108 -29.23 -19.83 -24.33
CA PRO A 108 -28.22 -20.60 -25.05
C PRO A 108 -27.32 -19.67 -25.87
N CYS A 109 -26.01 -19.80 -25.68
CA CYS A 109 -25.02 -19.11 -26.50
C CYS A 109 -24.75 -19.91 -27.78
N GLU A 110 -24.91 -19.28 -28.95
CA GLU A 110 -24.50 -19.87 -30.22
C GLU A 110 -22.97 -19.85 -30.33
N ILE A 111 -22.35 -21.04 -30.34
CA ILE A 111 -20.92 -21.17 -30.60
C ILE A 111 -20.72 -21.04 -32.11
N THR A 112 -20.36 -19.84 -32.55
CA THR A 112 -19.91 -19.62 -33.93
C THR A 112 -18.45 -20.03 -34.06
N VAL A 113 -18.07 -20.57 -35.23
CA VAL A 113 -16.66 -20.86 -35.54
C VAL A 113 -16.05 -19.62 -36.20
N PRO A 114 -15.51 -18.71 -35.40
CA PRO A 114 -14.18 -18.22 -35.67
C PRO A 114 -13.30 -18.64 -34.48
N ASP A 115 -12.11 -19.16 -34.73
CA ASP A 115 -11.08 -19.42 -33.69
C ASP A 115 -11.17 -20.76 -32.93
N LEU A 116 -11.40 -21.88 -33.63
CA LEU A 116 -10.95 -23.19 -33.12
C LEU A 116 -9.57 -23.49 -33.69
N GLU A 117 -8.56 -23.54 -32.84
CA GLU A 117 -7.25 -24.10 -33.18
C GLU A 117 -7.42 -25.60 -33.53
N GLU A 118 -6.65 -26.08 -34.51
CA GLU A 118 -6.72 -27.47 -34.96
C GLU A 118 -6.42 -28.45 -33.79
N GLY A 119 -7.41 -29.27 -33.42
CA GLY A 119 -7.33 -30.19 -32.29
C GLY A 119 -8.26 -29.89 -31.10
N SER A 120 -9.10 -28.85 -31.17
CA SER A 120 -10.15 -28.63 -30.17
C SER A 120 -11.20 -29.76 -30.21
N GLN A 121 -11.51 -30.36 -29.06
CA GLN A 121 -12.57 -31.38 -28.96
C GLN A 121 -13.92 -30.69 -28.82
N VAL A 122 -14.84 -31.04 -29.73
CA VAL A 122 -16.27 -30.66 -29.70
C VAL A 122 -17.06 -31.52 -28.72
#